data_AF-A0A972E8F6-F1
#
_entry.id   AF-A0A972E8F6-F1
#
_cell.length_a   1.000
_cell.length_b   1.000
_cell.length_c   1.000
_cell.angle_alpha   90.00
_cell.angle_beta   90.00
_cell.angle_gamma   90.00
#
_symmetry.space_group_name_H-M   'P 1'
#
loop_
_entity.id
_entity.type
_entity.pdbx_description
1 polymer ?
#
loop_
_entity_poly.entity_id
_entity_poly.type
_entity_poly.pdbx_seq_one_letter_code
_entity_poly.pdbx_strand_id
1 'polypeptide(L)'
;MPQTANKGAWVKISNTVLKVGERAPNIPEETAKVPLIMHLNGFLLSDEARLGDCVSIETLSGRKVSGDLIEINPRYTHSFGEFIPELGEVGPRLRKELERKEES
;
A
#
# COMPACT_ATOMS: atom_id res chain seq x y z
N MET A 1 21.73 -12.39 3.55
CA MET A 1 21.99 -11.70 4.83
C MET A 1 20.72 -10.99 5.23
N PRO A 2 20.27 -11.03 6.49
CA PRO A 2 19.11 -10.25 6.91
C PRO A 2 19.42 -8.77 6.68
N GLN A 3 18.49 -8.06 6.05
CA GLN A 3 18.66 -6.63 5.80
C GLN A 3 18.39 -5.88 7.10
N THR A 4 19.32 -5.01 7.49
CA THR A 4 19.27 -4.20 8.71
C THR A 4 19.01 -2.74 8.35
N ALA A 5 18.14 -2.07 9.10
CA ALA A 5 17.91 -0.64 9.07
C ALA A 5 18.50 0.02 10.31
N ASN A 6 19.02 1.24 10.16
CA ASN A 6 19.46 2.08 11.27
C ASN A 6 18.44 3.17 11.57
N LYS A 7 18.55 3.81 12.73
CA LYS A 7 17.71 4.96 13.11
C LYS A 7 17.60 6.01 12.02
N GLY A 8 16.39 6.51 11.82
CA GLY A 8 16.09 7.50 10.78
C GLY A 8 15.97 6.91 9.37
N ALA A 9 16.15 5.60 9.18
CA ALA A 9 15.84 4.96 7.90
C ALA A 9 14.35 5.05 7.59
N TRP A 10 14.01 5.26 6.32
CA TRP A 10 12.64 5.19 5.84
C TRP A 10 12.25 3.71 5.67
N VAL A 11 11.26 3.27 6.42
CA VAL A 11 10.87 1.87 6.50
C VAL A 11 9.35 1.71 6.38
N LYS A 12 8.90 0.50 6.07
CA LYS A 12 7.49 0.11 6.09
C LYS A 12 7.26 -0.91 7.19
N ILE A 13 6.28 -0.62 8.05
CA ILE A 13 5.78 -1.57 9.04
C ILE A 13 4.43 -2.15 8.62
N SER A 14 4.14 -3.34 9.13
CA SER A 14 2.84 -3.98 9.03
C SER A 14 2.23 -4.23 10.40
N ASN A 15 0.91 -4.12 10.50
CA ASN A 15 0.19 -4.53 11.70
C ASN A 15 -1.18 -5.12 11.34
N THR A 16 -1.61 -6.14 12.07
CA THR A 16 -2.97 -6.67 11.97
C THR A 16 -3.91 -5.82 12.80
N VAL A 17 -4.78 -5.05 12.14
CA VAL A 17 -5.75 -4.17 12.79
C VAL A 17 -6.98 -4.94 13.24
N LEU A 18 -7.47 -5.86 12.41
CA LEU A 18 -8.58 -6.76 12.73
C LEU A 18 -8.22 -8.17 12.28
N LYS A 19 -8.45 -9.14 13.15
CA LYS A 19 -8.30 -10.56 12.83
C LYS A 19 -9.47 -11.03 11.95
N VAL A 20 -9.31 -12.24 11.42
CA VAL A 20 -10.40 -12.94 10.71
C VAL A 20 -11.62 -13.04 11.63
N GLY A 21 -12.79 -12.68 11.12
CA GLY A 21 -14.04 -12.67 11.90
C GLY A 21 -14.31 -11.43 12.75
N GLU A 22 -13.35 -10.51 12.93
CA GLU A 22 -13.56 -9.24 13.66
C GLU A 22 -14.09 -8.11 12.76
N ARG A 23 -14.21 -8.36 11.45
CA ARG A 23 -14.78 -7.40 10.50
C ARG A 23 -16.31 -7.36 10.60
N ALA A 24 -16.90 -6.23 10.21
CA ALA A 24 -18.34 -6.03 10.24
C ALA A 24 -19.12 -7.10 9.44
N PRO A 25 -20.34 -7.48 9.85
CA PRO A 25 -21.08 -8.62 9.28
C PRO A 25 -21.52 -8.44 7.82
N ASN A 26 -21.58 -7.20 7.31
CA ASN A 26 -22.08 -6.89 5.96
C ASN A 26 -20.96 -6.76 4.92
N ILE A 27 -19.89 -7.56 5.03
CA ILE A 27 -18.83 -7.62 4.02
C ILE A 27 -18.93 -8.91 3.18
N PRO A 28 -18.40 -8.93 1.95
CA PRO A 28 -18.29 -10.15 1.17
C PRO A 28 -17.56 -11.26 1.95
N GLU A 29 -18.01 -12.51 1.77
CA GLU A 29 -17.48 -13.67 2.49
C GLU A 29 -15.95 -13.81 2.32
N GLU A 30 -15.45 -13.59 1.11
CA GLU A 30 -14.01 -13.62 0.80
C GLU A 30 -13.23 -12.57 1.60
N THR A 31 -13.80 -11.37 1.78
CA THR A 31 -13.19 -10.32 2.59
C THR A 31 -13.21 -10.66 4.08
N ALA A 32 -14.22 -11.41 4.55
CA ALA A 32 -14.32 -11.85 5.93
C ALA A 32 -13.29 -12.93 6.31
N LYS A 33 -12.87 -13.74 5.32
CA LYS A 33 -11.88 -14.82 5.47
C LYS A 33 -10.44 -14.33 5.66
N VAL A 34 -10.16 -13.03 5.48
CA VAL A 34 -8.80 -12.47 5.56
C VAL A 34 -8.70 -11.34 6.60
N PRO A 35 -7.55 -11.22 7.31
CA PRO A 35 -7.35 -10.15 8.28
C PRO A 35 -7.33 -8.77 7.61
N LEU A 36 -7.58 -7.72 8.39
CA LEU A 36 -7.33 -6.34 7.96
C LEU A 36 -5.90 -5.96 8.37
N ILE A 37 -5.03 -5.82 7.38
CA ILE A 37 -3.63 -5.43 7.58
C ILE A 37 -3.46 -3.95 7.27
N MET A 38 -2.81 -3.22 8.17
CA MET A 38 -2.33 -1.86 7.95
C MET A 38 -0.87 -1.90 7.56
N HIS A 39 -0.53 -1.20 6.48
CA HIS A 39 0.85 -0.89 6.14
C HIS A 39 1.08 0.61 6.32
N LEU A 40 2.20 0.96 6.93
CA LEU A 40 2.53 2.35 7.20
C LEU A 40 4.02 2.59 6.98
N ASN A 41 4.34 3.69 6.31
CA ASN A 41 5.72 4.13 6.14
C ASN A 41 6.07 5.20 7.19
N GLY A 42 7.32 5.19 7.64
CA GLY A 42 7.84 6.19 8.57
C GLY A 42 9.34 6.04 8.78
N PHE A 43 9.88 6.89 9.65
CA PHE A 43 11.27 6.86 10.05
C PHE A 43 11.48 5.97 11.27
N LEU A 44 12.42 5.03 11.19
CA LEU A 44 12.75 4.13 12.29
C LEU A 44 13.26 4.90 13.51
N LEU A 45 12.71 4.61 14.70
CA LEU A 45 13.10 5.27 15.94
C LEU A 45 14.20 4.51 16.72
N SER A 46 14.27 3.19 16.58
CA SER A 46 15.32 2.34 17.17
C SER A 46 16.67 2.55 16.50
N ASP A 47 17.76 2.30 17.24
CA ASP A 47 19.12 2.46 16.71
C ASP A 47 19.42 1.50 15.55
N GLU A 48 19.00 0.23 15.69
CA GLU A 48 19.12 -0.82 14.68
C GLU A 48 17.85 -1.69 14.71
N ALA A 49 17.42 -2.19 13.54
CA ALA A 49 16.37 -3.20 13.43
C ALA A 49 16.56 -4.09 12.19
N ARG A 50 16.16 -5.35 12.28
CA ARG A 50 16.19 -6.32 11.19
C ARG A 50 14.79 -6.50 10.61
N LEU A 51 14.71 -6.85 9.32
CA LEU A 51 13.44 -7.30 8.73
C LEU A 51 12.81 -8.41 9.58
N GLY A 52 11.53 -8.25 9.91
CA GLY A 52 10.76 -9.12 10.79
C GLY A 52 10.70 -8.67 12.26
N ASP A 53 11.53 -7.72 12.69
CA ASP A 53 11.48 -7.20 14.06
C ASP A 53 10.26 -6.30 14.26
N CYS A 54 9.69 -6.34 15.48
CA CYS A 54 8.69 -5.35 15.89
C CYS A 54 9.39 -4.04 16.27
N VAL A 55 9.08 -2.96 15.55
CA VAL A 55 9.74 -1.66 15.66
C VAL A 55 8.75 -0.53 15.86
N SER A 56 9.23 0.61 16.35
CA SER A 56 8.47 1.86 16.35
C SER A 56 8.98 2.82 15.28
N ILE A 57 8.06 3.44 14.56
CA ILE A 57 8.33 4.45 13.54
C ILE A 57 7.65 5.77 13.88
N GLU A 58 8.19 6.86 13.34
CA GLU A 58 7.51 8.16 13.26
C GLU A 58 7.08 8.44 11.82
N THR A 59 5.77 8.63 11.61
CA THR A 59 5.20 8.94 10.30
C THR A 59 5.42 10.40 9.91
N LEU A 60 5.22 10.74 8.63
CA LEU A 60 5.25 12.13 8.16
C LEU A 60 4.26 13.07 8.86
N SER A 61 3.20 12.51 9.46
CA SER A 61 2.22 13.27 10.26
C SER A 61 2.61 13.45 11.73
N GLY A 62 3.81 13.01 12.14
CA GLY A 62 4.30 13.06 13.52
C GLY A 62 3.72 12.00 14.46
N ARG A 63 2.93 11.05 13.94
CA ARG A 63 2.41 9.93 14.75
C ARG A 63 3.50 8.88 14.98
N LYS A 64 3.62 8.40 16.21
CA LYS A 64 4.44 7.24 16.57
C LYS A 64 3.60 5.97 16.55
N VAL A 65 4.04 4.98 15.77
CA VAL A 65 3.28 3.73 15.55
C VAL A 65 4.24 2.55 15.59
N SER A 66 3.81 1.44 16.20
CA SER A 66 4.59 0.19 16.23
C SER A 66 3.99 -0.87 15.31
N GLY A 67 4.86 -1.72 14.76
CA GLY A 67 4.49 -2.87 13.93
C GLY A 67 5.72 -3.62 13.44
N ASP A 68 5.50 -4.68 12.68
CA ASP A 68 6.56 -5.55 12.18
C ASP A 68 7.24 -4.90 10.97
N LEU A 69 8.57 -4.80 11.00
CA LEU A 69 9.38 -4.23 9.92
C LEU A 69 9.37 -5.17 8.71
N ILE A 70 8.63 -4.78 7.66
CA ILE A 70 8.47 -5.61 6.45
C ILE A 70 9.28 -5.14 5.25
N GLU A 71 9.75 -3.89 5.24
CA GLU A 71 10.54 -3.35 4.12
C GLU A 71 11.42 -2.18 4.56
N ILE A 72 12.63 -2.11 4.00
CA ILE A 72 13.60 -1.02 4.24
C ILE A 72 13.80 -0.25 2.94
N ASN A 73 13.69 1.09 3.00
CA ASN A 73 13.70 1.98 1.85
C ASN A 73 12.74 1.50 0.73
N PRO A 74 11.43 1.35 1.05
CA PRO A 74 10.48 0.74 0.14
C PRO A 74 10.45 1.46 -1.21
N ARG A 75 10.57 0.70 -2.30
CA ARG A 75 10.46 1.24 -3.66
C ARG A 75 8.98 1.34 -4.04
N TYR A 76 8.58 2.47 -4.60
CA TYR A 76 7.28 2.58 -5.26
C TYR A 76 7.33 1.82 -6.60
N THR A 77 6.84 0.60 -6.62
CA THR A 77 6.72 -0.24 -7.83
C THR A 77 5.29 -0.29 -8.36
N HIS A 78 4.44 0.67 -7.99
CA HIS A 78 3.07 0.73 -8.49
C HIS A 78 3.08 0.99 -9.99
N SER A 79 2.68 -0.04 -10.74
CA SER A 79 2.29 0.03 -12.14
C SER A 79 0.82 -0.38 -12.25
N PHE A 80 0.13 0.10 -13.27
CA PHE A 80 -1.23 -0.35 -13.61
C PHE A 80 -1.20 -1.66 -14.44
N GLY A 81 -0.08 -2.37 -14.43
CA GLY A 81 0.18 -3.54 -15.26
C GLY A 81 0.93 -3.17 -16.53
N GLU A 82 1.11 -4.16 -17.41
CA GLU A 82 1.60 -3.93 -18.76
C GLU A 82 0.57 -3.13 -19.57
N PHE A 83 1.04 -2.46 -20.62
CA PHE A 83 0.15 -1.77 -21.53
C PHE A 83 -0.84 -2.76 -22.17
N ILE A 84 -2.13 -2.44 -22.08
CA ILE A 84 -3.23 -3.20 -22.71
C ILE A 84 -3.60 -2.49 -24.02
N PRO A 85 -3.26 -3.03 -25.20
CA PRO A 85 -3.49 -2.39 -26.49
C PRO A 85 -4.94 -1.92 -26.70
N GLU A 86 -5.91 -2.70 -26.24
CA GLU A 86 -7.34 -2.43 -26.38
C GLU A 86 -7.75 -1.11 -25.68
N LEU A 87 -7.10 -0.75 -24.57
CA LEU A 87 -7.37 0.50 -23.86
C LEU A 87 -6.80 1.72 -24.60
N GLY A 88 -5.78 1.54 -25.44
CA GLY A 88 -5.19 2.63 -26.23
C GLY A 88 -6.14 3.22 -27.26
N GLU A 89 -7.06 2.41 -27.79
CA GLU A 89 -8.01 2.85 -28.82
C GLU A 89 -9.27 3.52 -28.25
N VAL A 90 -9.62 3.23 -26.99
CA VAL A 90 -10.87 3.69 -26.37
C VAL A 90 -10.93 5.21 -26.27
N GLY A 91 -9.84 5.85 -25.82
CA GLY A 91 -9.80 7.31 -25.64
C GLY A 91 -10.04 8.09 -26.95
N PRO A 92 -9.27 7.84 -28.02
CA PRO A 92 -9.48 8.48 -29.32
C PRO A 92 -10.86 8.21 -29.92
N ARG A 93 -11.39 6.98 -29.79
CA ARG A 93 -12.72 6.62 -30.29
C ARG A 93 -13.81 7.40 -29.56
N LEU A 94 -13.77 7.42 -28.23
CA LEU A 94 -14.75 8.15 -27.41
C LEU A 94 -14.75 9.64 -27.74
N ARG A 95 -13.57 10.24 -27.95
CA ARG A 95 -13.45 11.66 -28.29
C ARG A 95 -14.17 11.99 -29.61
N LYS A 96 -13.94 11.19 -30.66
CA LYS A 96 -14.62 11.34 -31.95
C LYS A 96 -16.15 11.20 -31.83
N GLU A 97 -16.62 10.28 -30.98
CA GLU A 97 -18.06 10.11 -30.75
C GLU A 97 -18.69 11.29 -30.03
N LEU A 98 -17.98 11.92 -29.09
CA LEU A 98 -18.43 13.12 -28.38
C LEU A 98 -18.47 14.34 -29.32
N GLU A 99 -17.41 14.56 -30.11
CA GLU A 99 -17.35 15.67 -31.09
C GLU A 99 -18.48 15.57 -32.12
N ARG A 100 -18.75 14.38 -32.66
CA ARG A 100 -19.86 14.15 -33.61
C ARG A 100 -21.24 14.44 -33.01
N LYS A 101 -21.41 14.32 -31.68
CA LYS A 101 -22.68 14.63 -31.01
C LYS A 101 -22.88 16.14 -30.79
N GLU A 102 -21.82 16.94 -30.80
CA GLU A 102 -21.91 18.41 -30.66
C GLU A 102 -22.26 19.10 -31.99
N GLU A 103 -21.97 18.44 -33.12
CA GLU A 103 -22.25 18.93 -34.47
C GLU A 103 -23.64 18.53 -35.02
N SER A 104 -24.43 17.78 -34.23
CA SER A 104 -25.73 17.21 -34.63
C SER A 104 -26.86 17.71 -33.75
#